data_AF-A0A965YAN7-F1
#
_entry.id   AF-A0A965YAN7-F1
#
_cell.length_a   1.000
_cell.length_b   1.000
_cell.length_c   1.000
_cell.angle_alpha   90.00
_cell.angle_beta   90.00
_cell.angle_gamma   90.00
#
_symmetry.space_group_name_H-M   'P 1'
#
loop_
_entity.id
_entity.type
_entity.pdbx_description
1 polymer ?
#
loop_
_entity_poly.entity_id
_entity_poly.type
_entity_poly.pdbx_seq_one_letter_code
_entity_poly.pdbx_strand_id
1 'polypeptide(L)'
;MVEGAVPGSLLNQFSMDEYNSYFRVATTKNVNWSKYSNSQESSNNVYILDGNMQIIGSLENMAPGERIYSVRFLGDRGYVVTFEQIDPLFSLDLSNPYSPIISGELKIPGFSNYLHPYGNDKLIGFGRDTEVVDDRVITKGLKLSLFDVSQGTPIELDSYIIGDSGSESIALYDHHAFLFSGNKNILAVPVVLRDNSNNDYWGRVTFNGVMILEIINNKFQLKGEITHLKEDITDFDKFMNYSAKRSLYIEDNFYSFSNKLIKINNLIDFSDIKSIELK
;
A
#
# COMPACT_ATOMS: atom_id res chain seq x y z
N MET A 1 -6.62 28.18 -21.95
CA MET A 1 -6.40 27.41 -20.71
C MET A 1 -7.68 26.62 -20.50
N VAL A 2 -7.59 25.30 -20.41
CA VAL A 2 -8.75 24.44 -20.14
C VAL A 2 -8.72 24.12 -18.65
N GLU A 3 -9.87 24.21 -17.98
CA GLU A 3 -10.02 23.95 -16.55
C GLU A 3 -11.22 23.02 -16.35
N GLY A 4 -11.11 22.10 -15.40
CA GLY A 4 -12.21 21.25 -14.95
C GLY A 4 -12.23 21.15 -13.44
N ALA A 5 -13.40 20.84 -12.90
CA ALA A 5 -13.60 20.68 -11.46
C ALA A 5 -14.35 19.38 -11.20
N VAL A 6 -13.86 18.63 -10.21
CA VAL A 6 -14.55 17.47 -9.66
C VAL A 6 -14.80 17.67 -8.17
N PRO A 7 -15.95 17.24 -7.64
CA PRO A 7 -16.21 17.32 -6.22
C PRO A 7 -15.27 16.44 -5.37
N GLY A 8 -14.95 16.89 -4.16
CA GLY A 8 -14.17 16.10 -3.18
C GLY A 8 -12.68 16.44 -3.17
N SER A 9 -11.88 15.52 -2.65
CA SER A 9 -10.43 15.68 -2.51
C SER A 9 -9.69 14.41 -2.92
N LEU A 10 -8.50 14.58 -3.50
CA LEU A 10 -7.61 13.49 -3.88
C LEU A 10 -6.93 12.91 -2.64
N LEU A 11 -6.67 11.61 -2.64
CA LEU A 11 -5.81 10.99 -1.64
C LEU A 11 -4.33 11.32 -1.93
N ASN A 12 -3.86 11.01 -3.13
CA ASN A 12 -2.48 11.22 -3.57
C ASN A 12 -2.37 11.13 -5.10
N GLN A 13 -1.15 11.08 -5.65
CA GLN A 13 -0.92 11.03 -7.10
C GLN A 13 -1.51 9.80 -7.80
N PHE A 14 -1.80 8.71 -7.09
CA PHE A 14 -2.42 7.52 -7.68
C PHE A 14 -3.94 7.62 -7.77
N SER A 15 -4.53 8.64 -7.17
CA SER A 15 -5.94 8.97 -7.33
C SER A 15 -6.25 9.67 -8.66
N MET A 16 -5.27 9.80 -9.55
CA MET A 16 -5.47 10.38 -10.86
C MET A 16 -4.54 9.74 -11.90
N ASP A 17 -5.01 9.63 -13.14
CA ASP A 17 -4.17 9.29 -14.28
C ASP A 17 -4.79 9.77 -15.61
N GLU A 18 -4.05 9.58 -16.69
CA GLU A 18 -4.54 9.79 -18.06
C GLU A 18 -4.45 8.48 -18.84
N TYR A 19 -5.53 8.12 -19.53
CA TYR A 19 -5.57 6.94 -20.37
C TYR A 19 -6.53 7.13 -21.54
N ASN A 20 -6.09 6.77 -22.75
CA ASN A 20 -6.85 6.96 -24.00
C ASN A 20 -7.41 8.39 -24.18
N SER A 21 -6.62 9.41 -23.82
CA SER A 21 -7.00 10.84 -23.85
C SER A 21 -8.13 11.24 -22.89
N TYR A 22 -8.40 10.42 -21.87
CA TYR A 22 -9.32 10.74 -20.78
C TYR A 22 -8.56 10.89 -19.47
N PHE A 23 -8.89 11.93 -18.71
CA PHE A 23 -8.34 12.14 -17.38
C PHE A 23 -9.27 11.50 -16.35
N ARG A 24 -8.75 10.61 -15.51
CA ARG A 24 -9.53 9.88 -14.51
C ARG A 24 -9.14 10.30 -13.12
N VAL A 25 -10.12 10.45 -12.25
CA VAL A 25 -9.90 11.02 -10.92
C VAL A 25 -10.76 10.31 -9.88
N ALA A 26 -10.15 9.83 -8.82
CA ALA A 26 -10.82 9.27 -7.65
C ALA A 26 -10.77 10.25 -6.48
N THR A 27 -11.89 10.46 -5.80
CA THR A 27 -12.03 11.51 -4.77
C THR A 27 -12.84 11.02 -3.57
N THR A 28 -12.57 11.61 -2.41
CA THR A 28 -13.40 11.49 -1.21
C THR A 28 -14.08 12.83 -0.92
N LYS A 29 -15.42 12.82 -0.78
CA LYS A 29 -16.22 13.95 -0.26
C LYS A 29 -16.32 13.87 1.27
N ASN A 30 -16.41 15.03 1.93
CA ASN A 30 -16.62 15.16 3.37
C ASN A 30 -15.58 14.43 4.25
N VAL A 31 -14.28 14.64 3.96
CA VAL A 31 -13.15 14.02 4.69
C VAL A 31 -13.15 14.31 6.20
N ASN A 32 -13.77 15.43 6.62
CA ASN A 32 -13.89 15.81 8.02
C ASN A 32 -15.07 15.10 8.68
N TRP A 33 -14.81 13.89 9.17
CA TRP A 33 -15.69 13.23 10.12
C TRP A 33 -15.55 13.91 11.49
N SER A 34 -16.64 14.39 12.05
CA SER A 34 -16.76 14.65 13.48
C SER A 34 -18.06 14.01 13.93
N LYS A 35 -18.02 13.18 14.97
CA LYS A 35 -19.23 12.61 15.60
C LYS A 35 -20.21 13.69 16.11
N TYR A 36 -19.77 14.94 16.18
CA TYR A 36 -20.55 16.09 16.62
C TYR A 36 -21.01 17.00 15.48
N SER A 37 -20.72 16.64 14.23
CA SER A 37 -21.08 17.41 13.04
C SER A 37 -22.30 16.77 12.36
N ASN A 38 -23.33 17.57 12.08
CA ASN A 38 -24.46 17.22 11.20
C ASN A 38 -24.02 17.10 9.71
N SER A 39 -22.75 16.79 9.44
CA SER A 39 -22.21 16.68 8.09
C SER A 39 -22.75 15.43 7.41
N GLN A 40 -23.00 15.55 6.11
CA GLN A 40 -23.25 14.42 5.22
C GLN A 40 -22.16 13.35 5.39
N GLU A 41 -22.56 12.08 5.36
CA GLU A 41 -21.64 10.94 5.38
C GLU A 41 -20.55 11.10 4.30
N SER A 42 -19.32 10.67 4.60
CA SER A 42 -18.25 10.68 3.61
C SER A 42 -18.58 9.75 2.45
N SER A 43 -18.16 10.09 1.24
CA SER A 43 -18.46 9.26 0.08
C SER A 43 -17.37 9.34 -0.97
N ASN A 44 -17.14 8.22 -1.65
CA ASN A 44 -16.05 8.07 -2.61
C ASN A 44 -16.61 8.13 -4.03
N ASN A 45 -15.88 8.77 -4.93
CA ASN A 45 -16.33 8.96 -6.30
C ASN A 45 -15.16 8.74 -7.26
N VAL A 46 -15.47 8.28 -8.48
CA VAL A 46 -14.54 8.25 -9.61
C VAL A 46 -15.16 9.02 -10.76
N TYR A 47 -14.42 9.98 -11.30
CA TYR A 47 -14.82 10.83 -12.41
C TYR A 47 -13.91 10.58 -13.62
N ILE A 48 -14.49 10.62 -14.81
CA ILE A 48 -13.76 10.56 -16.08
C ILE A 48 -14.05 11.86 -16.83
N LEU A 49 -12.99 12.54 -17.24
CA LEU A 49 -13.04 13.82 -17.93
C LEU A 49 -12.47 13.68 -19.35
N ASP A 50 -13.05 14.42 -20.29
CA ASP A 50 -12.55 14.54 -21.66
C ASP A 50 -11.38 15.54 -21.78
N GLY A 51 -10.85 15.72 -23.00
CA GLY A 51 -9.79 16.69 -23.28
C GLY A 51 -10.17 18.16 -23.07
N ASN A 52 -11.46 18.47 -22.89
CA ASN A 52 -11.97 19.78 -22.50
C ASN A 52 -12.22 19.88 -20.98
N MET A 53 -11.74 18.89 -20.23
CA MET A 53 -11.93 18.74 -18.78
C MET A 53 -13.41 18.77 -18.36
N GLN A 54 -14.30 18.28 -19.22
CA GLN A 54 -15.72 18.07 -18.90
C GLN A 54 -15.92 16.65 -18.37
N ILE A 55 -16.70 16.50 -17.30
CA ILE A 55 -17.07 15.19 -16.77
C ILE A 55 -17.96 14.49 -17.80
N ILE A 56 -17.52 13.34 -18.31
CA ILE A 56 -18.26 12.51 -19.27
C ILE A 56 -18.77 11.20 -18.67
N GLY A 57 -18.23 10.79 -17.53
CA GLY A 57 -18.65 9.60 -16.80
C GLY A 57 -18.29 9.70 -15.33
N SER A 58 -19.07 9.02 -14.48
CA SER A 58 -18.86 9.06 -13.04
C SER A 58 -19.40 7.83 -12.33
N LEU A 59 -18.71 7.41 -11.29
CA LEU A 59 -19.21 6.57 -10.20
C LEU A 59 -19.28 7.46 -8.95
N GLU A 60 -20.46 7.62 -8.37
CA GLU A 60 -20.64 8.48 -7.20
C GLU A 60 -21.21 7.70 -6.02
N ASN A 61 -20.96 8.19 -4.81
CA ASN A 61 -21.45 7.62 -3.56
C ASN A 61 -21.02 6.17 -3.33
N MET A 62 -19.80 5.82 -3.75
CA MET A 62 -19.18 4.54 -3.44
C MET A 62 -18.82 4.49 -1.96
N ALA A 63 -19.17 3.38 -1.31
CA ALA A 63 -18.92 3.12 0.11
C ALA A 63 -19.25 4.32 1.02
N PRO A 64 -20.53 4.70 1.17
CA PRO A 64 -20.94 5.78 2.06
C PRO A 64 -20.46 5.51 3.50
N GLY A 65 -19.94 6.55 4.16
CA GLY A 65 -19.31 6.45 5.47
C GLY A 65 -17.79 6.19 5.43
N GLU A 66 -17.27 5.71 4.29
CA GLU A 66 -15.86 5.34 4.15
C GLU A 66 -15.04 6.38 3.38
N ARG A 67 -13.72 6.31 3.53
CA ARG A 67 -12.76 7.10 2.73
C ARG A 67 -11.85 6.21 1.90
N ILE A 68 -11.38 6.72 0.75
CA ILE A 68 -10.32 6.09 -0.04
C ILE A 68 -9.01 6.00 0.76
N TYR A 69 -8.38 4.81 0.74
CA TYR A 69 -7.03 4.53 1.28
C TYR A 69 -6.01 4.16 0.21
N SER A 70 -6.46 3.67 -0.94
CA SER A 70 -5.59 3.45 -2.10
C SER A 70 -6.38 3.49 -3.39
N VAL A 71 -5.72 3.92 -4.46
CA VAL A 71 -6.27 3.91 -5.82
C VAL A 71 -5.20 3.40 -6.76
N ARG A 72 -5.61 2.63 -7.76
CA ARG A 72 -4.75 2.26 -8.87
C ARG A 72 -5.58 2.18 -10.15
N PHE A 73 -5.22 2.96 -11.15
CA PHE A 73 -5.74 2.81 -12.50
C PHE A 73 -4.78 1.95 -13.34
N LEU A 74 -5.32 1.02 -14.13
CA LEU A 74 -4.59 0.09 -14.99
C LEU A 74 -5.35 -0.17 -16.28
N GLY A 75 -4.92 0.46 -17.38
CA GLY A 75 -5.60 0.33 -18.67
C GLY A 75 -7.07 0.69 -18.53
N ASP A 76 -7.96 -0.21 -18.96
CA ASP A 76 -9.41 -0.05 -18.90
C ASP A 76 -10.00 -0.30 -17.50
N ARG A 77 -9.19 -0.47 -16.45
CA ARG A 77 -9.64 -0.82 -15.10
C ARG A 77 -9.20 0.18 -14.05
N GLY A 78 -9.99 0.28 -12.99
CA GLY A 78 -9.63 1.02 -11.78
C GLY A 78 -9.79 0.13 -10.54
N TYR A 79 -8.99 0.40 -9.52
CA TYR A 79 -9.04 -0.30 -8.24
C TYR A 79 -9.06 0.73 -7.13
N VAL A 80 -10.04 0.65 -6.24
CA VAL A 80 -10.22 1.60 -5.15
C VAL A 80 -10.38 0.81 -3.86
N VAL A 81 -9.56 1.15 -2.88
CA VAL A 81 -9.60 0.61 -1.53
C VAL A 81 -10.25 1.66 -0.65
N THR A 82 -11.31 1.30 0.07
CA THR A 82 -11.96 2.19 1.04
C THR A 82 -11.96 1.54 2.42
N PHE A 83 -12.12 2.32 3.48
CA PHE A 83 -12.16 1.74 4.81
C PHE A 83 -12.88 2.60 5.84
N GLU A 84 -13.81 1.97 6.56
CA GLU A 84 -14.31 2.42 7.87
C GLU A 84 -14.06 1.36 8.95
N GLN A 85 -14.37 0.08 8.67
CA GLN A 85 -14.19 -1.04 9.60
C GLN A 85 -13.68 -2.34 8.95
N ILE A 86 -14.12 -2.67 7.73
CA ILE A 86 -13.65 -3.81 6.92
C ILE A 86 -13.45 -3.27 5.51
N ASP A 87 -12.34 -3.58 4.85
CA ASP A 87 -11.96 -3.04 3.53
C ASP A 87 -12.66 -3.79 2.40
N PRO A 88 -13.47 -3.10 1.57
CA PRO A 88 -13.69 -3.53 0.20
C PRO A 88 -12.60 -3.00 -0.75
N LEU A 89 -11.86 -3.92 -1.38
CA LEU A 89 -11.17 -3.65 -2.64
C LEU A 89 -12.21 -3.66 -3.77
N PHE A 90 -12.59 -2.48 -4.25
CA PHE A 90 -13.42 -2.32 -5.44
C PHE A 90 -12.59 -2.48 -6.71
N SER A 91 -13.13 -3.24 -7.66
CA SER A 91 -12.69 -3.24 -9.06
C SER A 91 -13.70 -2.47 -9.90
N LEU A 92 -13.19 -1.68 -10.83
CA LEU A 92 -13.95 -0.80 -11.71
C LEU A 92 -13.67 -1.17 -13.15
N ASP A 93 -14.73 -1.32 -13.95
CA ASP A 93 -14.63 -1.35 -15.40
C ASP A 93 -14.81 0.07 -15.92
N LEU A 94 -13.74 0.58 -16.55
CA LEU A 94 -13.61 1.92 -17.11
C LEU A 94 -13.41 1.87 -18.63
N SER A 95 -13.66 0.71 -19.27
CA SER A 95 -13.51 0.52 -20.71
C SER A 95 -14.43 1.43 -21.53
N ASN A 96 -15.65 1.68 -21.02
CA ASN A 96 -16.55 2.70 -21.55
C ASN A 96 -16.47 3.96 -20.66
N PRO A 97 -15.78 5.03 -21.09
CA PRO A 97 -15.58 6.22 -20.27
C PRO A 97 -16.88 7.00 -19.99
N TYR A 98 -17.94 6.76 -20.78
CA TYR A 98 -19.25 7.40 -20.59
C TYR A 98 -20.16 6.65 -19.60
N SER A 99 -19.80 5.41 -19.26
CA SER A 99 -20.60 4.57 -18.36
C SER A 99 -19.70 3.66 -17.52
N PRO A 100 -18.83 4.22 -16.66
CA PRO A 100 -18.03 3.41 -15.76
C PRO A 100 -18.93 2.60 -14.81
N ILE A 101 -18.51 1.39 -14.45
CA ILE A 101 -19.25 0.52 -13.52
C ILE A 101 -18.33 -0.09 -12.47
N ILE A 102 -18.89 -0.43 -11.31
CA ILE A 102 -18.21 -1.29 -10.33
C ILE A 102 -18.34 -2.73 -10.84
N SER A 103 -17.21 -3.34 -11.23
CA SER A 103 -17.18 -4.70 -11.78
C SER A 103 -17.13 -5.80 -10.72
N GLY A 104 -16.82 -5.43 -9.46
CA GLY A 104 -16.77 -6.36 -8.35
C GLY A 104 -16.16 -5.76 -7.09
N GLU A 105 -16.38 -6.42 -5.96
CA GLU A 105 -16.02 -5.98 -4.63
C GLU A 105 -15.48 -7.16 -3.82
N LEU A 106 -14.26 -7.05 -3.31
CA LEU A 106 -13.65 -8.06 -2.45
C LEU A 106 -13.52 -7.51 -1.02
N LYS A 107 -14.20 -8.14 -0.06
CA LYS A 107 -14.08 -7.80 1.37
C LYS A 107 -13.15 -8.77 2.08
N ILE A 108 -12.08 -8.25 2.67
CA ILE A 108 -11.12 -9.04 3.46
C ILE A 108 -10.67 -8.25 4.70
N PRO A 109 -10.18 -8.93 5.76
CA PRO A 109 -9.53 -8.25 6.87
C PRO A 109 -8.26 -7.52 6.42
N GLY A 110 -8.00 -6.39 7.06
CA GLY A 110 -6.92 -5.49 6.70
C GLY A 110 -7.36 -4.41 5.73
N PHE A 111 -6.44 -3.50 5.41
CA PHE A 111 -6.60 -2.57 4.30
C PHE A 111 -5.27 -2.30 3.61
N SER A 112 -5.32 -2.05 2.30
CA SER A 112 -4.12 -1.68 1.52
C SER A 112 -3.93 -0.16 1.51
N ASN A 113 -2.76 0.32 1.94
CA ASN A 113 -2.37 1.72 1.77
C ASN A 113 -1.77 1.97 0.37
N TYR A 114 -1.12 0.96 -0.18
CA TYR A 114 -0.46 1.02 -1.48
C TYR A 114 -0.81 -0.21 -2.32
N LEU A 115 -1.32 0.01 -3.52
CA LEU A 115 -1.52 -1.03 -4.53
C LEU A 115 -0.40 -0.95 -5.57
N HIS A 116 0.34 -2.03 -5.77
CA HIS A 116 1.38 -2.13 -6.79
C HIS A 116 0.96 -3.08 -7.91
N PRO A 117 0.99 -2.65 -9.19
CA PRO A 117 0.73 -3.55 -10.31
C PRO A 117 1.77 -4.66 -10.41
N TYR A 118 1.33 -5.91 -10.56
CA TYR A 118 2.20 -7.03 -10.87
C TYR A 118 1.74 -7.68 -12.18
N GLY A 119 2.34 -7.24 -13.29
CA GLY A 119 1.87 -7.64 -14.61
C GLY A 119 0.55 -6.95 -14.96
N ASN A 120 -0.28 -7.63 -15.76
CA ASN A 120 -1.55 -7.08 -16.26
C ASN A 120 -2.77 -7.59 -15.50
N ASP A 121 -2.61 -8.63 -14.70
CA ASP A 121 -3.69 -9.40 -14.10
C ASP A 121 -3.55 -9.57 -12.59
N LYS A 122 -2.53 -8.98 -11.96
CA LYS A 122 -2.34 -9.03 -10.51
C LYS A 122 -2.02 -7.67 -9.91
N LEU A 123 -2.40 -7.55 -8.64
CA LEU A 123 -2.03 -6.44 -7.77
C LEU A 123 -1.38 -6.97 -6.50
N ILE A 124 -0.40 -6.23 -5.99
CA ILE A 124 0.14 -6.44 -4.65
C ILE A 124 -0.36 -5.29 -3.78
N GLY A 125 -1.18 -5.60 -2.79
CA GLY A 125 -1.54 -4.67 -1.72
C GLY A 125 -0.49 -4.69 -0.62
N PHE A 126 -0.06 -3.52 -0.18
CA PHE A 126 0.74 -3.33 1.02
C PHE A 126 -0.01 -2.39 1.97
N GLY A 127 -0.20 -2.83 3.22
CA GLY A 127 -0.93 -2.08 4.21
C GLY A 127 -0.90 -2.77 5.56
N ARG A 128 -2.06 -2.89 6.20
CA ARG A 128 -2.19 -3.42 7.55
C ARG A 128 -3.20 -4.53 7.63
N ASP A 129 -2.94 -5.47 8.53
CA ASP A 129 -3.94 -6.47 8.92
C ASP A 129 -4.86 -5.90 10.00
N THR A 130 -6.09 -6.42 10.09
CA THR A 130 -7.05 -6.01 11.10
C THR A 130 -7.85 -7.20 11.63
N GLU A 131 -8.37 -7.07 12.85
CA GLU A 131 -9.31 -8.01 13.44
C GLU A 131 -10.45 -7.28 14.13
N VAL A 132 -11.63 -7.90 14.11
CA VAL A 132 -12.80 -7.41 14.84
C VAL A 132 -12.84 -8.08 16.20
N VAL A 133 -12.74 -7.29 17.26
CA VAL A 133 -12.89 -7.71 18.66
C VAL A 133 -13.94 -6.82 19.32
N ASP A 134 -15.00 -7.41 19.86
CA ASP A 134 -16.10 -6.70 20.53
C ASP A 134 -16.67 -5.52 19.71
N ASP A 135 -17.01 -5.77 18.44
CA ASP A 135 -17.50 -4.78 17.46
C ASP A 135 -16.54 -3.60 17.20
N ARG A 136 -15.26 -3.78 17.54
CA ARG A 136 -14.20 -2.80 17.27
C ARG A 136 -13.14 -3.40 16.38
N VAL A 137 -12.66 -2.59 15.46
CA VAL A 137 -11.60 -3.00 14.54
C VAL A 137 -10.25 -2.60 15.14
N ILE A 138 -9.41 -3.61 15.33
CA ILE A 138 -8.06 -3.46 15.86
C ILE A 138 -7.09 -3.66 14.72
N THR A 139 -6.16 -2.71 14.58
CA THR A 139 -5.07 -2.80 13.62
C THR A 139 -3.93 -3.66 14.19
N LYS A 140 -3.47 -4.64 13.40
CA LYS A 140 -2.37 -5.54 13.74
C LYS A 140 -1.07 -5.15 13.02
N GLY A 141 -0.29 -6.16 12.62
CA GLY A 141 0.93 -6.00 11.85
C GLY A 141 0.70 -5.48 10.44
N LEU A 142 1.78 -5.45 9.68
CA LEU A 142 1.73 -5.10 8.27
C LEU A 142 1.19 -6.29 7.48
N LYS A 143 0.55 -6.03 6.34
CA LYS A 143 0.00 -7.07 5.46
C LYS A 143 0.45 -6.83 4.03
N LEU A 144 0.92 -7.90 3.40
CA LEU A 144 1.00 -8.04 1.95
C LEU A 144 -0.16 -8.91 1.48
N SER A 145 -0.84 -8.50 0.42
CA SER A 145 -1.90 -9.26 -0.23
C SER A 145 -1.60 -9.36 -1.72
N LEU A 146 -1.69 -10.56 -2.30
CA LEU A 146 -1.57 -10.79 -3.73
C LEU A 146 -2.96 -11.02 -4.29
N PHE A 147 -3.41 -10.15 -5.18
CA PHE A 147 -4.74 -10.23 -5.79
C PHE A 147 -4.63 -10.70 -7.24
N ASP A 148 -5.48 -11.65 -7.62
CA ASP A 148 -5.89 -11.84 -9.01
C ASP A 148 -6.95 -10.80 -9.33
N VAL A 149 -6.69 -10.00 -10.36
CA VAL A 149 -7.59 -8.98 -10.87
C VAL A 149 -7.86 -9.16 -12.37
N SER A 150 -7.68 -10.39 -12.87
CA SER A 150 -7.82 -10.73 -14.28
C SER A 150 -9.23 -10.51 -14.80
N GLN A 151 -10.28 -10.74 -14.00
CA GLN A 151 -11.68 -10.60 -14.38
C GLN A 151 -12.58 -10.28 -13.18
N GLY A 152 -13.55 -9.38 -13.36
CA GLY A 152 -14.63 -9.11 -12.39
C GLY A 152 -14.12 -8.80 -10.99
N THR A 153 -14.73 -9.46 -9.98
CA THR A 153 -14.36 -9.35 -8.57
C THR A 153 -12.93 -9.86 -8.30
N PRO A 154 -12.06 -9.06 -7.67
CA PRO A 154 -10.73 -9.50 -7.26
C PRO A 154 -10.76 -10.73 -6.34
N ILE A 155 -9.71 -11.54 -6.40
CA ILE A 155 -9.52 -12.70 -5.52
C ILE A 155 -8.17 -12.57 -4.82
N GLU A 156 -8.15 -12.64 -3.48
CA GLU A 156 -6.89 -12.74 -2.74
C GLU A 156 -6.30 -14.14 -2.92
N LEU A 157 -5.21 -14.23 -3.68
CA LEU A 157 -4.48 -15.48 -3.96
C LEU A 157 -3.63 -15.91 -2.77
N ASP A 158 -3.02 -14.94 -2.09
CA ASP A 158 -2.21 -15.17 -0.92
C ASP A 158 -2.10 -13.90 -0.06
N SER A 159 -1.82 -14.09 1.22
CA SER A 159 -1.53 -12.99 2.14
C SER A 159 -0.36 -13.33 3.06
N TYR A 160 0.43 -12.32 3.41
CA TYR A 160 1.60 -12.47 4.28
C TYR A 160 1.58 -11.37 5.34
N ILE A 161 1.43 -11.78 6.60
CA ILE A 161 1.41 -10.87 7.75
C ILE A 161 2.84 -10.70 8.27
N ILE A 162 3.23 -9.46 8.53
CA ILE A 162 4.58 -9.10 8.98
C ILE A 162 4.49 -8.40 10.34
N GLY A 163 5.02 -9.05 11.37
CA GLY A 163 5.01 -8.57 12.76
C GLY A 163 3.60 -8.46 13.36
N ASP A 164 3.50 -7.86 14.54
CA ASP A 164 2.25 -7.61 15.26
C ASP A 164 1.88 -6.12 15.32
N SER A 165 0.81 -5.79 16.03
CA SER A 165 0.41 -4.42 16.38
C SER A 165 1.62 -3.58 16.81
N GLY A 166 1.73 -2.38 16.21
CA GLY A 166 2.85 -1.47 16.42
C GLY A 166 4.05 -1.70 15.49
N SER A 167 3.99 -2.72 14.62
CA SER A 167 4.90 -2.84 13.49
C SER A 167 4.64 -1.72 12.48
N GLU A 168 5.72 -1.20 11.89
CA GLU A 168 5.71 0.00 11.06
C GLU A 168 6.54 -0.15 9.79
N SER A 169 6.14 0.59 8.77
CA SER A 169 6.91 0.72 7.53
C SER A 169 6.69 2.08 6.90
N ILE A 170 7.78 2.69 6.43
CA ILE A 170 7.71 3.91 5.62
C ILE A 170 6.97 3.65 4.28
N ALA A 171 6.90 2.41 3.79
CA ALA A 171 6.19 2.05 2.57
C ALA A 171 4.66 2.18 2.68
N LEU A 172 4.11 2.35 3.89
CA LEU A 172 2.69 2.67 4.11
C LEU A 172 2.34 4.08 3.63
N TYR A 173 3.32 4.98 3.60
CA TYR A 173 3.14 6.41 3.33
C TYR A 173 3.91 6.87 2.09
N ASP A 174 4.97 6.15 1.74
CA ASP A 174 5.86 6.49 0.64
C ASP A 174 6.19 5.27 -0.22
N HIS A 175 5.53 5.19 -1.37
CA HIS A 175 5.69 4.11 -2.33
C HIS A 175 7.13 3.91 -2.83
N HIS A 176 8.01 4.91 -2.77
CA HIS A 176 9.42 4.73 -3.17
C HIS A 176 10.20 3.81 -2.22
N ALA A 177 9.67 3.56 -1.02
CA ALA A 177 10.23 2.57 -0.12
C ALA A 177 9.89 1.12 -0.50
N PHE A 178 8.83 0.92 -1.28
CA PHE A 178 8.44 -0.39 -1.77
C PHE A 178 9.22 -0.70 -3.05
N LEU A 179 10.22 -1.58 -2.95
CA LEU A 179 10.97 -2.05 -4.10
C LEU A 179 10.34 -3.33 -4.63
N PHE A 180 9.98 -3.35 -5.91
CA PHE A 180 9.49 -4.55 -6.58
C PHE A 180 10.14 -4.74 -7.94
N SER A 181 10.50 -5.98 -8.24
CA SER A 181 11.13 -6.37 -9.49
C SER A 181 10.70 -7.78 -9.87
N GLY A 182 9.66 -7.89 -10.70
CA GLY A 182 9.13 -9.19 -11.12
C GLY A 182 10.15 -10.07 -11.87
N ASN A 183 11.01 -9.46 -12.70
CA ASN A 183 12.09 -10.16 -13.41
C ASN A 183 13.20 -10.70 -12.50
N LYS A 184 13.42 -10.10 -11.33
CA LYS A 184 14.38 -10.58 -10.32
C LYS A 184 13.70 -11.42 -9.24
N ASN A 185 12.38 -11.51 -9.28
CA ASN A 185 11.53 -12.10 -8.25
C ASN A 185 11.87 -11.57 -6.85
N ILE A 186 11.88 -10.24 -6.70
CA ILE A 186 12.19 -9.56 -5.43
C ILE A 186 11.11 -8.53 -5.12
N LEU A 187 10.60 -8.58 -3.90
CA LEU A 187 9.81 -7.56 -3.23
C LEU A 187 10.54 -7.20 -1.93
N ALA A 188 10.96 -5.96 -1.76
CA ALA A 188 11.65 -5.53 -0.54
C ALA A 188 10.97 -4.33 0.10
N VAL A 189 10.73 -4.42 1.41
CA VAL A 189 10.07 -3.39 2.21
C VAL A 189 10.88 -3.11 3.48
N PRO A 190 11.23 -1.83 3.75
CA PRO A 190 11.77 -1.45 5.04
C PRO A 190 10.71 -1.63 6.14
N VAL A 191 11.07 -2.30 7.22
CA VAL A 191 10.15 -2.62 8.32
C VAL A 191 10.80 -2.44 9.68
N VAL A 192 10.01 -1.97 10.63
CA VAL A 192 10.26 -2.07 12.07
C VAL A 192 9.21 -3.02 12.62
N LEU A 193 9.64 -4.19 13.08
CA LEU A 193 8.72 -5.22 13.56
C LEU A 193 8.66 -5.21 15.07
N ARG A 194 7.44 -5.40 15.58
CA ARG A 194 7.16 -5.59 16.99
C ARG A 194 6.46 -6.90 17.23
N ASP A 195 6.67 -7.45 18.43
CA ASP A 195 6.00 -8.62 18.96
C ASP A 195 5.24 -8.22 20.24
N ASN A 196 3.95 -8.55 20.30
CA ASN A 196 3.06 -8.22 21.41
C ASN A 196 2.71 -9.44 22.29
N SER A 197 3.40 -10.56 22.13
CA SER A 197 3.15 -11.81 22.87
C SER A 197 3.27 -11.72 24.40
N ASN A 198 3.89 -10.67 24.94
CA ASN A 198 4.17 -10.51 26.38
C ASN A 198 3.29 -9.46 27.10
N ASN A 199 2.17 -9.00 26.52
CA ASN A 199 1.32 -7.94 27.11
C ASN A 199 2.08 -6.60 27.37
N ASP A 200 3.19 -6.38 26.68
CA ASP A 200 3.92 -5.12 26.78
C ASP A 200 3.17 -4.06 25.96
N TYR A 201 2.78 -2.95 26.59
CA TYR A 201 1.79 -1.99 26.04
C TYR A 201 2.19 -1.42 24.66
N TRP A 202 3.49 -1.46 24.34
CA TRP A 202 4.05 -0.96 23.09
C TRP A 202 4.66 -2.05 22.19
N GLY A 203 4.65 -3.32 22.61
CA GLY A 203 5.33 -4.44 21.96
C GLY A 203 6.86 -4.29 21.94
N ARG A 204 7.61 -5.41 22.01
CA ARG A 204 9.08 -5.39 21.90
C ARG A 204 9.47 -5.28 20.43
N VAL A 205 10.40 -4.39 20.09
CA VAL A 205 11.00 -4.37 18.75
C VAL A 205 11.81 -5.64 18.55
N THR A 206 11.48 -6.41 17.52
CA THR A 206 12.14 -7.69 17.18
C THR A 206 13.03 -7.58 15.95
N PHE A 207 12.74 -6.63 15.05
CA PHE A 207 13.52 -6.42 13.84
C PHE A 207 13.45 -4.97 13.37
N ASN A 208 14.54 -4.47 12.79
CA ASN A 208 14.59 -3.18 12.12
C ASN A 208 15.55 -3.26 10.93
N GLY A 209 14.99 -3.17 9.72
CA GLY A 209 15.77 -3.39 8.51
C GLY A 209 14.88 -3.48 7.29
N VAL A 210 15.33 -4.25 6.30
CA VAL A 210 14.57 -4.55 5.09
C VAL A 210 14.20 -6.01 5.09
N MET A 211 12.90 -6.29 4.96
CA MET A 211 12.40 -7.63 4.70
C MET A 211 12.28 -7.83 3.18
N ILE A 212 12.72 -8.99 2.71
CA ILE A 212 12.79 -9.30 1.29
C ILE A 212 12.02 -10.60 1.04
N LEU A 213 11.02 -10.51 0.18
CA LEU A 213 10.17 -11.62 -0.22
C LEU A 213 10.31 -11.89 -1.71
N GLU A 214 9.87 -13.08 -2.09
CA GLU A 214 9.64 -13.46 -3.47
C GLU A 214 8.24 -14.05 -3.64
N ILE A 215 7.78 -14.17 -4.89
CA ILE A 215 6.47 -14.75 -5.20
C ILE A 215 6.70 -16.01 -6.03
N ILE A 216 6.42 -17.18 -5.45
CA ILE A 216 6.53 -18.48 -6.13
C ILE A 216 5.17 -19.14 -6.12
N ASN A 217 4.68 -19.53 -7.30
CA ASN A 217 3.36 -20.14 -7.47
C ASN A 217 2.22 -19.35 -6.79
N ASN A 218 2.22 -18.03 -7.01
CA ASN A 218 1.28 -17.08 -6.40
C ASN A 218 1.30 -17.04 -4.87
N LYS A 219 2.42 -17.42 -4.23
CA LYS A 219 2.58 -17.30 -2.78
C LYS A 219 3.80 -16.48 -2.43
N PHE A 220 3.64 -15.58 -1.46
CA PHE A 220 4.75 -14.87 -0.85
C PHE A 220 5.62 -15.85 -0.06
N GLN A 221 6.92 -15.71 -0.21
CA GLN A 221 7.91 -16.47 0.55
C GLN A 221 8.99 -15.50 1.02
N LEU A 222 9.40 -15.62 2.29
CA LEU A 222 10.53 -14.87 2.81
C LEU A 222 11.80 -15.35 2.11
N LYS A 223 12.51 -14.43 1.48
CA LYS A 223 13.76 -14.70 0.77
C LYS A 223 14.98 -14.26 1.57
N GLY A 224 14.85 -13.21 2.37
CA GLY A 224 15.92 -12.73 3.24
C GLY A 224 15.57 -11.50 4.06
N GLU A 225 16.44 -11.18 4.99
CA GLU A 225 16.31 -10.03 5.88
C GLU A 225 17.65 -9.32 6.01
N ILE A 226 17.64 -7.99 5.89
CA ILE A 226 18.84 -7.17 6.06
C ILE A 226 18.60 -6.22 7.23
N THR A 227 19.13 -6.59 8.40
CA THR A 227 19.07 -5.72 9.58
C THR A 227 19.97 -4.49 9.42
N HIS A 228 19.46 -3.34 9.86
CA HIS A 228 20.24 -2.11 10.03
C HIS A 228 20.62 -1.86 11.49
N LEU A 229 20.11 -2.68 12.42
CA LEU A 229 20.49 -2.66 13.83
C LEU A 229 21.36 -3.89 14.15
N LYS A 230 22.50 -3.64 14.81
CA LYS A 230 23.39 -4.70 15.30
C LYS A 230 23.22 -4.99 16.80
N GLU A 231 22.64 -4.04 17.54
CA GLU A 231 22.48 -4.10 18.99
C GLU A 231 21.12 -3.50 19.38
N ASP A 232 20.65 -3.83 20.59
CA ASP A 232 19.45 -3.21 21.19
C ASP A 232 19.73 -1.72 21.44
N ILE A 233 19.34 -0.86 20.50
CA ILE A 233 19.43 0.58 20.67
C ILE A 233 18.26 1.04 21.55
N THR A 234 18.57 1.39 22.80
CA THR A 234 17.61 1.96 23.75
C THR A 234 17.32 3.44 23.50
N ASP A 235 18.15 4.11 22.71
CA ASP A 235 18.03 5.51 22.31
C ASP A 235 17.12 5.66 21.08
N PHE A 236 15.99 6.33 21.24
CA PHE A 236 14.98 6.48 20.19
C PHE A 236 15.49 7.24 18.95
N ASP A 237 16.32 8.27 19.14
CA ASP A 237 16.84 9.06 18.03
C ASP A 237 17.84 8.24 17.20
N LYS A 238 18.70 7.48 17.86
CA LYS A 238 19.58 6.52 17.18
C LYS A 238 18.75 5.46 16.47
N PHE A 239 17.75 4.89 17.13
CA PHE A 239 16.87 3.90 16.52
C PHE A 239 16.28 4.40 15.19
N MET A 240 15.67 5.59 15.19
CA MET A 240 15.04 6.16 14.01
C MET A 240 16.01 6.50 12.87
N ASN A 241 17.24 6.89 13.22
CA ASN A 241 18.28 7.22 12.25
C ASN A 241 18.89 5.99 11.57
N TYR A 242 18.94 4.85 12.28
CA TYR A 242 19.40 3.58 11.72
C TYR A 242 18.27 2.78 11.07
N SER A 243 16.99 3.13 11.25
CA SER A 243 15.91 2.43 10.57
C SER A 243 16.02 2.54 9.05
N ALA A 244 15.94 1.39 8.37
CA ALA A 244 15.95 1.35 6.92
C ALA A 244 14.79 2.19 6.34
N LYS A 245 15.09 2.94 5.27
CA LYS A 245 14.16 3.86 4.60
C LYS A 245 13.93 3.49 3.15
N ARG A 246 14.95 2.97 2.47
CA ARG A 246 14.94 2.67 1.03
C ARG A 246 15.75 1.44 0.73
N SER A 247 15.44 0.83 -0.40
CA SER A 247 16.29 -0.16 -1.03
C SER A 247 16.28 -0.01 -2.54
N LEU A 248 17.35 -0.45 -3.19
CA LEU A 248 17.48 -0.56 -4.65
C LEU A 248 18.49 -1.66 -4.97
N TYR A 249 18.59 -2.06 -6.22
CA TYR A 249 19.66 -2.95 -6.67
C TYR A 249 20.38 -2.36 -7.88
N ILE A 250 21.67 -2.66 -7.98
CA ILE A 250 22.52 -2.33 -9.13
C ILE A 250 23.34 -3.58 -9.44
N GLU A 251 23.20 -4.09 -10.67
CA GLU A 251 23.83 -5.34 -11.11
C GLU A 251 23.50 -6.49 -10.14
N ASP A 252 24.51 -7.05 -9.48
CA ASP A 252 24.40 -8.18 -8.56
C ASP A 252 24.39 -7.75 -7.09
N ASN A 253 24.25 -6.45 -6.82
CA ASN A 253 24.27 -5.90 -5.47
C ASN A 253 22.90 -5.32 -5.09
N PHE A 254 22.44 -5.67 -3.90
CA PHE A 254 21.31 -5.08 -3.21
C PHE A 254 21.80 -4.02 -2.23
N TYR A 255 21.19 -2.85 -2.26
CA TYR A 255 21.51 -1.72 -1.40
C TYR A 255 20.32 -1.39 -0.52
N SER A 256 20.58 -1.15 0.76
CA SER A 256 19.58 -0.63 1.69
C SER A 256 20.14 0.55 2.47
N PHE A 257 19.30 1.56 2.71
CA PHE A 257 19.72 2.86 3.21
C PHE A 257 18.91 3.25 4.45
N SER A 258 19.58 3.75 5.47
CA SER A 258 19.03 4.57 6.55
C SER A 258 19.69 5.95 6.56
N ASN A 259 19.36 6.80 7.54
CA ASN A 259 20.01 8.12 7.64
C ASN A 259 21.50 8.00 8.01
N LYS A 260 21.92 6.87 8.60
CA LYS A 260 23.27 6.67 9.13
C LYS A 260 24.00 5.47 8.56
N LEU A 261 23.35 4.60 7.79
CA LEU A 261 23.94 3.36 7.30
C LEU A 261 23.52 3.06 5.86
N ILE A 262 24.50 2.71 5.03
CA ILE A 262 24.28 2.02 3.77
C ILE A 262 24.78 0.58 3.94
N LYS A 263 23.92 -0.40 3.67
CA LYS A 263 24.32 -1.80 3.56
C LYS A 263 24.31 -2.24 2.11
N ILE A 264 25.33 -3.01 1.75
CA ILE A 264 25.49 -3.64 0.44
C ILE A 264 25.50 -5.14 0.69
N ASN A 265 24.60 -5.84 0.02
CA ASN A 265 24.37 -7.27 0.13
C ASN A 265 24.38 -7.88 -1.28
N ASN A 266 24.72 -9.16 -1.39
CA ASN A 266 24.58 -9.87 -2.66
C ASN A 266 23.08 -9.96 -3.04
N LEU A 267 22.72 -9.75 -4.30
CA LEU A 267 21.32 -9.72 -4.73
C LEU A 267 20.62 -11.09 -4.71
N ILE A 268 21.40 -12.18 -4.77
CA ILE A 268 20.87 -13.55 -4.86
C ILE A 268 20.56 -14.11 -3.47
N ASP A 269 21.55 -14.07 -2.57
CA ASP A 269 21.47 -14.70 -1.24
C ASP A 269 21.41 -13.68 -0.08
N PHE A 270 21.49 -12.37 -0.39
CA PHE A 270 21.51 -11.28 0.59
C PHE A 270 22.63 -11.35 1.62
N SER A 271 23.69 -12.12 1.36
CA SER A 271 24.90 -12.14 2.19
C SER A 271 25.54 -10.74 2.27
N ASP A 272 26.05 -10.39 3.45
CA ASP A 272 26.67 -9.09 3.68
C ASP A 272 27.96 -8.95 2.85
N ILE A 273 28.04 -7.90 2.03
CA ILE A 273 29.25 -7.54 1.28
C ILE A 273 29.98 -6.40 1.99
N LYS A 274 29.26 -5.32 2.32
CA LYS A 274 29.83 -4.13 2.95
C LYS A 274 28.79 -3.32 3.72
N SER A 275 29.24 -2.58 4.73
CA SER A 275 28.47 -1.55 5.42
C SER A 275 29.25 -0.24 5.43
N ILE A 276 28.57 0.88 5.23
CA ILE A 276 29.16 2.22 5.19
C ILE A 276 28.35 3.11 6.13
N GLU A 277 29.01 3.65 7.17
CA GLU A 277 28.39 4.66 8.03
C GLU A 277 28.41 6.04 7.38
N LEU A 278 27.30 6.76 7.50
CA LEU A 278 27.11 8.10 6.99
C LEU A 278 27.36 9.12 8.11
N LYS A 279 28.18 10.13 7.81
CA LYS A 279 28.52 11.21 8.75
C LYS A 279 27.39 12.22 8.83
#